data_AF-A0A1H7YCF3-F1
#
_entry.id   AF-A0A1H7YCF3-F1
#
_cell.length_a   1.000
_cell.length_b   1.000
_cell.length_c   1.000
_cell.angle_alpha   90.00
_cell.angle_beta   90.00
_cell.angle_gamma   90.00
#
_symmetry.space_group_name_H-M   'P 1'
#
loop_
_entity.id
_entity.type
_entity.pdbx_description
1 polymer ?
#
loop_
_entity_poly.entity_id
_entity_poly.type
_entity_poly.pdbx_seq_one_letter_code
_entity_poly.pdbx_strand_id
1 'polypeptide(L)' 'MRFLKGFGRFWYDFIVGDDWKIAAAVVAALALTLGVVLAGLPATGAALAGGVLLLLFFVVSVVIDVRR' A
#
# COMPACT_ATOMS: atom_id res chain seq x y z
N MET A 1 2.28 15.76 -22.92
CA MET A 1 3.62 15.51 -22.32
C MET A 1 3.77 15.98 -20.87
N ARG A 2 3.23 17.15 -20.48
CA ARG A 2 3.31 17.66 -19.09
C ARG A 2 2.70 16.70 -18.05
N PHE A 3 1.55 16.11 -18.34
CA PHE A 3 0.87 15.17 -17.43
C PHE A 3 1.68 13.89 -17.19
N LEU A 4 2.27 13.29 -18.23
CA LEU A 4 3.10 12.10 -18.10
C LEU A 4 4.36 12.36 -17.25
N LYS A 5 5.01 13.52 -17.47
CA LYS A 5 6.16 13.94 -16.65
C LYS A 5 5.76 14.19 -15.19
N GLY A 6 4.61 14.82 -14.95
CA GLY A 6 4.10 15.06 -13.60
C GLY A 6 3.76 13.76 -12.87
N PHE A 7 3.10 12.83 -13.55
CA PHE A 7 2.76 11.51 -13.01
C PHE A 7 4.01 10.71 -12.65
N GLY A 8 4.99 10.61 -13.56
CA GLY A 8 6.24 9.90 -13.28
C GLY A 8 7.03 10.54 -12.14
N ARG A 9 7.06 11.87 -12.06
CA ARG A 9 7.74 12.58 -10.98
C ARG A 9 7.05 12.40 -9.63
N PHE A 10 5.71 12.40 -9.58
CA PHE A 10 4.95 12.09 -8.38
C PHE A 10 5.31 10.70 -7.85
N TRP A 11 5.31 9.67 -8.69
CA TRP A 11 5.67 8.31 -8.26
C TRP A 11 7.13 8.22 -7.80
N TYR A 12 8.05 8.91 -8.47
CA TYR A 12 9.43 8.96 -8.05
C TYR A 12 9.58 9.65 -6.68
N ASP A 13 8.97 10.82 -6.51
CA ASP A 13 9.02 11.57 -5.26
C ASP A 13 8.28 10.80 -4.14
N PHE A 14 7.23 10.03 -4.43
CA PHE A 14 6.48 9.22 -3.46
C PHE A 14 7.18 7.90 -3.07
N ILE A 15 7.88 7.25 -4.00
CA ILE A 15 8.55 5.96 -3.73
C ILE A 15 9.99 6.16 -3.26
N VAL A 16 10.70 7.11 -3.86
CA VAL A 16 12.15 7.32 -3.67
C VAL A 16 12.43 8.57 -2.84
N GLY A 17 11.66 9.65 -3.05
CA GLY A 17 11.84 10.92 -2.35
C GLY A 17 11.16 11.00 -0.97
N ASP A 18 10.10 10.21 -0.76
CA ASP A 18 9.28 10.13 0.45
C ASP A 18 9.58 8.83 1.21
N ASP A 19 8.85 8.58 2.30
CA ASP A 19 9.08 7.42 3.14
C ASP A 19 8.66 6.10 2.46
N TRP A 20 9.63 5.46 1.79
CA TRP A 20 9.48 4.19 1.05
C TRP A 20 8.84 3.05 1.86
N LYS A 21 8.88 3.14 3.20
CA LYS A 21 8.26 2.17 4.10
C LYS A 21 6.75 2.12 3.90
N ILE A 22 6.11 3.27 3.65
CA ILE A 22 4.66 3.36 3.41
C ILE A 22 4.30 2.64 2.11
N ALA A 23 5.07 2.88 1.04
CA ALA A 23 4.87 2.20 -0.24
C ALA A 23 5.04 0.67 -0.09
N ALA A 24 6.09 0.22 0.61
CA ALA A 24 6.30 -1.20 0.89
C ALA A 24 5.14 -1.82 1.71
N ALA A 25 4.63 -1.09 2.70
CA ALA A 25 3.52 -1.53 3.53
C ALA A 25 2.22 -1.72 2.73
N VAL A 26 1.91 -0.79 1.81
CA VAL A 26 0.75 -0.89 0.90
C VAL A 26 0.88 -2.11 -0.02
N VAL A 27 2.05 -2.28 -0.64
CA VAL A 27 2.31 -3.43 -1.53
C VAL A 27 2.15 -4.75 -0.77
N ALA A 28 2.64 -4.84 0.46
CA ALA A 28 2.50 -6.02 1.30
C ALA A 28 1.02 -6.34 1.61
N ALA A 29 0.22 -5.35 1.99
CA ALA A 29 -1.21 -5.53 2.25
C ALA A 29 -1.97 -6.00 1.00
N LEU A 30 -1.66 -5.44 -0.18
CA LEU A 30 -2.25 -5.87 -1.45
C LEU A 30 -1.84 -7.29 -1.83
N ALA A 31 -0.57 -7.66 -1.64
CA ALA A 31 -0.08 -9.01 -1.91
C ALA A 31 -0.77 -10.06 -1.02
N LEU A 32 -0.97 -9.75 0.27
CA LEU A 32 -1.73 -10.61 1.19
C LEU A 32 -3.19 -10.74 0.73
N THR A 33 -3.83 -9.63 0.36
CA THR A 33 -5.21 -9.63 -0.16
C THR A 33 -5.33 -10.49 -1.42
N LEU A 34 -4.37 -10.39 -2.33
CA LEU A 34 -4.31 -11.23 -3.52
C LEU A 34 -4.21 -12.72 -3.14
N GLY A 35 -3.37 -13.07 -2.17
CA GLY A 35 -3.28 -14.44 -1.65
C GLY A 35 -4.61 -14.97 -1.12
N VAL A 36 -5.38 -14.14 -0.39
CA VAL A 36 -6.72 -14.49 0.11
C VAL A 36 -7.70 -14.73 -1.03
N VAL A 37 -7.68 -13.89 -2.07
CA VAL A 37 -8.52 -14.05 -3.27
C VAL A 37 -8.16 -15.34 -4.01
N LEU A 38 -6.87 -15.61 -4.22
CA LEU A 38 -6.39 -16.81 -4.90
C LEU A 38 -6.69 -18.09 -4.12
N ALA A 39 -6.82 -18.01 -2.79
CA ALA A 39 -7.23 -19.12 -1.93
C ALA A 39 -8.74 -19.44 -2.01
N GLY A 40 -9.52 -18.69 -2.81
CA GLY A 40 -10.93 -18.97 -3.06
C GLY A 40 -11.88 -18.48 -1.96
N LEU A 41 -11.43 -17.59 -1.07
CA LEU A 41 -12.32 -16.97 -0.09
C LEU A 41 -13.36 -16.07 -0.76
N PRO A 42 -14.55 -15.92 -0.16
CA PRO A 42 -15.60 -15.06 -0.70
C PRO A 42 -15.10 -13.62 -0.87
N ALA A 43 -15.40 -13.03 -2.03
CA ALA A 43 -14.90 -11.71 -2.42
C ALA A 43 -15.19 -10.62 -1.38
N THR A 44 -16.36 -10.65 -0.74
CA THR A 44 -16.73 -9.72 0.34
C THR A 44 -15.79 -9.84 1.54
N GLY A 45 -15.47 -11.07 1.97
CA GLY A 45 -14.55 -11.31 3.08
C GLY A 45 -13.11 -10.89 2.73
N ALA A 46 -12.66 -11.20 1.51
CA ALA A 46 -11.35 -10.77 1.02
C ALA A 46 -11.22 -9.24 0.93
N ALA A 47 -12.27 -8.55 0.46
CA ALA A 47 -12.29 -7.10 0.37
C ALA A 47 -12.24 -6.43 1.76
N LEU A 48 -13.02 -6.94 2.72
CA LEU A 48 -13.00 -6.44 4.10
C LEU A 48 -11.63 -6.68 4.76
N ALA A 49 -11.09 -7.90 4.64
CA ALA A 49 -9.78 -8.24 5.18
C ALA A 49 -8.67 -7.39 4.54
N GLY A 50 -8.71 -7.20 3.22
CA GLY A 50 -7.75 -6.36 2.51
C GLY A 50 -7.82 -4.89 2.93
N GLY A 51 -9.03 -4.35 3.11
CA GLY A 51 -9.22 -2.99 3.63
C GLY A 51 -8.65 -2.82 5.04
N VAL A 52 -8.89 -3.79 5.93
CA VAL A 52 -8.32 -3.78 7.29
C VAL A 52 -6.80 -3.91 7.25
N LEU A 53 -6.25 -4.81 6.44
CA LEU A 53 -4.81 -4.96 6.27
C LEU A 53 -4.16 -3.67 5.77
N LEU A 54 -4.74 -3.01 4.78
CA LEU A 54 -4.25 -1.73 4.27
C LEU A 54 -4.22 -0.67 5.37
N LEU A 55 -5.31 -0.53 6.14
CA LEU A 55 -5.39 0.40 7.26
C LEU A 55 -4.32 0.11 8.31
N LEU A 56 -4.16 -1.15 8.72
CA LEU A 56 -3.19 -1.55 9.73
C LEU A 56 -1.75 -1.30 9.27
N PHE A 57 -1.40 -1.74 8.06
CA PHE A 57 -0.06 -1.57 7.49
C PHE A 57 0.27 -0.08 7.33
N PHE A 58 -0.68 0.73 6.88
CA PHE A 58 -0.52 2.17 6.77
C PHE A 58 -0.28 2.82 8.15
N VAL A 59 -1.14 2.54 9.13
CA VAL A 59 -1.02 3.10 10.49
C VAL A 59 0.29 2.68 11.14
N VAL A 60 0.67 1.41 11.04
CA VAL A 60 1.94 0.90 11.58
C VAL A 60 3.12 1.60 10.91
N SER A 61 3.10 1.76 9.58
CA SER A 61 4.14 2.49 8.86
C SER A 61 4.28 3.93 9.35
N VAL A 62 3.15 4.65 9.50
CA VAL A 62 3.15 6.03 10.02
C VAL A 62 3.66 6.09 11.46
N VAL A 63 3.25 5.17 12.32
CA VAL A 63 3.70 5.14 13.72
C VAL A 63 5.21 4.85 13.82
N ILE A 64 5.74 3.95 12.99
CA ILE A 64 7.18 3.67 12.93
C ILE A 64 7.94 4.91 12.47
N ASP A 65 7.37 5.63 11.50
CA ASP A 65 8.01 6.81 10.93
C ASP A 65 8.04 7.99 11.91
N VAL A 66 6.90 8.31 12.54
CA VAL A 66 6.78 9.40 13.52
C VAL A 66 7.64 9.17 14.77
N ARG A 67 8.00 7.92 15.08
CA ARG A 67 8.83 7.57 16.25
C ARG A 67 10.34 7.64 15.98
N ARG A 68 10.79 7.94 14.77
CA ARG A 68 12.20 8.20 14.46
C ARG A 68 12.52 9.69 14.52
#